data_AF-A0A920NYG7-F1
#
_entry.id   AF-A0A920NYG7-F1
#
_cell.length_a   1.000
_cell.length_b   1.000
_cell.length_c   1.000
_cell.angle_alpha   90.00
_cell.angle_beta   90.00
_cell.angle_gamma   90.00
#
_symmetry.space_group_name_H-M   'P 1'
#
loop_
_entity.id
_entity.type
_entity.pdbx_description
1 polymer ?
#
loop_
_entity_poly.entity_id
_entity_poly.type
_entity_poly.pdbx_seq_one_letter_code
_entity_poly.pdbx_strand_id
1 'polypeptide(L)'
;MPHLLVAGTTGSGKSVAINSMLVSILFKASPEQVRLILIDPKMLELSVYEDIPHLLCPVITDMKEASSGLRWCVNEMERRYKLMAKVRSKKP
;
A
#
# COMPACT_ATOMS: atom_id res chain seq x y z
N MET A 1 7.92 10.06 -7.61
CA MET A 1 8.76 9.62 -6.48
C MET A 1 8.49 8.15 -6.23
N PRO A 2 9.50 7.29 -6.03
CA PRO A 2 9.29 5.87 -5.77
C PRO A 2 8.78 5.60 -4.34
N HIS A 3 9.15 6.45 -3.37
CA HIS A 3 8.72 6.38 -1.96
C HIS A 3 8.58 7.80 -1.38
N LEU A 4 7.74 7.97 -0.36
CA LEU A 4 7.42 9.26 0.26
C LEU A 4 7.32 9.12 1.79
N LEU A 5 7.90 10.08 2.53
CA LEU A 5 7.72 10.25 3.97
C LEU A 5 6.88 11.51 4.22
N VAL A 6 5.81 11.39 5.02
CA VAL A 6 4.92 12.50 5.39
C VAL A 6 4.93 12.66 6.92
N ALA A 7 5.18 13.88 7.40
CA ALA A 7 5.19 14.22 8.82
C ALA A 7 4.39 15.51 9.07
N GLY A 8 3.83 15.66 10.28
CA GLY A 8 3.05 16.82 10.67
C GLY A 8 2.49 16.68 12.09
N THR A 9 2.31 17.80 12.78
CA THR A 9 1.69 17.85 14.11
C THR A 9 0.16 17.70 14.02
N THR A 10 -0.50 17.43 15.14
CA THR A 10 -1.98 17.39 15.20
C THR A 10 -2.55 18.71 14.69
N GLY A 11 -3.55 18.63 13.80
CA GLY A 11 -4.18 19.81 13.19
C GLY A 11 -3.44 20.37 11.97
N SER A 12 -2.24 19.89 11.62
CA SER A 12 -1.48 20.40 10.46
C SER A 12 -1.98 19.90 9.10
N GLY A 13 -3.08 19.15 9.05
CA GLY A 13 -3.65 18.60 7.82
C GLY A 13 -3.02 17.29 7.31
N LYS A 14 -2.14 16.63 8.09
CA LYS A 14 -1.50 15.36 7.68
C LYS A 14 -2.53 14.31 7.21
N SER A 15 -3.58 14.10 8.00
CA SER A 15 -4.60 13.08 7.68
C SER A 15 -5.39 13.44 6.42
N VAL A 16 -5.71 14.72 6.22
CA VAL A 16 -6.35 15.21 4.98
C VAL A 16 -5.47 14.96 3.77
N ALA A 17 -4.16 15.20 3.88
CA ALA A 17 -3.21 14.94 2.81
C ALA A 17 -3.12 13.46 2.44
N ILE A 18 -3.06 12.56 3.43
CA ILE A 18 -3.03 11.09 3.20
C ILE A 18 -4.32 10.63 2.52
N ASN A 19 -5.49 11.03 3.03
CA ASN A 19 -6.78 10.70 2.42
C ASN A 19 -6.88 11.23 0.97
N SER A 20 -6.40 12.45 0.72
CA SER A 20 -6.37 13.03 -0.63
C SER A 20 -5.51 12.20 -1.59
N MET A 21 -4.37 11.66 -1.13
CA MET A 21 -3.54 10.76 -1.92
C MET A 21 -4.24 9.45 -2.21
N LEU A 22 -4.86 8.82 -1.20
CA LEU A 22 -5.58 7.55 -1.35
C LEU A 22 -6.75 7.71 -2.32
N VAL A 23 -7.59 8.73 -2.14
CA VAL A 23 -8.73 9.01 -3.03
C VAL A 23 -8.26 9.30 -4.47
N SER A 24 -7.16 10.04 -4.66
CA SER A 24 -6.60 10.29 -5.99
C SER A 24 -6.20 8.99 -6.72
N ILE A 25 -5.69 7.99 -5.99
CA ILE A 25 -5.41 6.65 -6.53
C ILE A 25 -6.72 5.94 -6.86
N LEU A 26 -7.66 5.87 -5.91
CA LEU A 26 -8.93 5.16 -6.09
C LEU A 26 -9.78 5.73 -7.24
N PHE A 27 -9.68 7.04 -7.50
CA PHE A 27 -10.38 7.71 -8.59
C PHE A 27 -9.80 7.39 -9.97
N LYS A 28 -8.52 7.01 -10.06
CA LYS A 28 -7.78 6.88 -11.33
C LYS A 28 -7.38 5.45 -11.66
N ALA A 29 -7.35 4.55 -10.67
CA ALA A 29 -6.83 3.21 -10.83
C ALA A 29 -7.84 2.15 -10.38
N SER A 30 -8.05 1.13 -11.21
CA SER A 30 -8.80 -0.07 -10.82
C SER A 30 -7.97 -0.99 -9.91
N PRO A 31 -8.60 -1.95 -9.21
CA PRO A 31 -7.89 -2.92 -8.36
C PRO A 31 -6.84 -3.76 -9.10
N GLU A 32 -7.00 -3.98 -10.40
CA GLU A 32 -6.04 -4.71 -11.24
C GLU A 32 -4.79 -3.87 -11.52
N GLN A 33 -4.91 -2.54 -11.49
CA GLN A 33 -3.82 -1.60 -11.73
C GLN A 33 -3.06 -1.28 -10.43
N VAL A 34 -3.79 -1.11 -9.32
CA VAL A 34 -3.19 -0.80 -8.01
C VAL A 34 -3.82 -1.62 -6.90
N ARG A 35 -2.96 -2.21 -6.08
CA ARG A 35 -3.32 -2.95 -4.88
C ARG A 35 -2.67 -2.30 -3.66
N LEU A 36 -3.37 -2.27 -2.54
CA LEU A 36 -2.99 -1.54 -1.33
C LEU A 36 -2.85 -2.49 -0.14
N ILE A 37 -1.88 -2.18 0.73
CA ILE A 37 -1.80 -2.67 2.11
C ILE A 37 -1.82 -1.41 2.98
N LEU A 38 -2.83 -1.30 3.84
CA LEU A 38 -2.99 -0.17 4.76
C LEU A 38 -2.68 -0.64 6.17
N ILE A 39 -1.93 0.16 6.93
CA ILE A 39 -1.53 -0.12 8.31
C ILE A 39 -1.97 1.08 9.15
N ASP A 40 -2.89 0.86 10.09
CA ASP A 40 -3.41 1.88 11.02
C ASP A 40 -3.47 1.33 12.45
N PRO A 41 -2.35 1.35 13.19
CA PRO A 41 -2.27 0.75 14.52
C PRO A 41 -3.07 1.51 15.57
N LYS A 42 -3.58 2.70 15.24
CA LYS A 42 -4.41 3.51 16.14
C LYS A 42 -5.89 3.48 15.75
N MET A 43 -6.23 2.90 14.59
CA MET A 43 -7.60 2.82 14.07
C MET A 43 -8.30 4.18 14.01
N LEU A 44 -7.58 5.22 13.58
CA LEU A 44 -8.10 6.60 13.60
C LEU A 44 -8.49 7.11 12.22
N GLU A 45 -7.83 6.66 11.16
CA GLU A 45 -7.84 7.36 9.88
C GLU A 45 -8.15 6.45 8.70
N LEU A 46 -7.63 5.22 8.71
CA LEU A 46 -7.67 4.35 7.53
C LEU A 46 -8.74 3.27 7.59
N SER A 47 -9.37 3.03 8.74
CA SER A 47 -10.44 2.02 8.88
C SER A 47 -11.67 2.30 8.00
N VAL A 48 -11.86 3.54 7.53
CA VAL A 48 -12.91 3.89 6.55
C VAL A 48 -12.71 3.20 5.19
N TYR A 49 -11.49 2.76 4.89
CA TYR A 49 -11.15 2.06 3.65
C TYR A 49 -11.26 0.54 3.77
N GLU A 50 -11.80 0.02 4.87
CA GLU A 50 -12.03 -1.42 5.00
C GLU A 50 -12.90 -1.94 3.84
N ASP A 51 -12.67 -3.19 3.45
CA ASP A 51 -13.43 -3.92 2.41
C ASP A 51 -13.41 -3.32 0.99
N ILE A 52 -12.65 -2.25 0.72
CA ILE A 52 -12.50 -1.77 -0.66
C ILE A 52 -11.80 -2.82 -1.53
N PRO A 53 -12.16 -2.95 -2.81
CA PRO A 53 -11.64 -4.01 -3.65
C PRO A 53 -10.15 -3.87 -3.96
N HIS A 54 -9.48 -2.75 -3.62
CA HIS A 54 -8.05 -2.55 -3.81
C HIS A 54 -7.19 -3.19 -2.71
N LEU A 55 -7.77 -3.55 -1.55
CA LEU A 55 -7.03 -4.08 -0.40
C LEU A 55 -6.58 -5.53 -0.62
N LEU A 56 -5.29 -5.79 -0.37
CA LEU A 56 -4.70 -7.16 -0.38
C LEU A 56 -5.00 -7.96 0.88
N CYS A 57 -5.24 -7.27 1.98
CA CYS A 57 -5.62 -7.80 3.26
C CYS A 57 -6.47 -6.73 3.97
N PRO A 58 -7.21 -7.10 5.04
CA PRO A 58 -7.86 -6.13 5.90
C PRO A 58 -6.90 -5.04 6.39
N VAL A 59 -7.42 -3.88 6.81
CA VAL A 59 -6.57 -2.83 7.37
C VAL A 59 -5.84 -3.38 8.59
N ILE A 60 -4.51 -3.38 8.53
CA ILE A 60 -3.68 -3.97 9.57
C ILE A 60 -3.63 -3.04 10.78
N THR A 61 -4.09 -3.53 11.92
CA THR A 61 -4.09 -2.78 13.19
C THR A 61 -3.04 -3.32 14.16
N ASP A 62 -2.72 -4.62 14.10
CA ASP A 62 -1.67 -5.21 14.93
C ASP A 62 -0.26 -4.93 14.35
N MET A 63 0.64 -4.43 15.21
CA MET A 63 2.00 -4.06 14.80
C MET A 63 2.88 -5.28 14.44
N LYS A 64 2.60 -6.47 14.98
CA LYS A 64 3.30 -7.70 14.59
C LYS A 64 2.83 -8.15 13.21
N GLU A 65 1.54 -8.03 12.91
CA GLU A 65 1.02 -8.27 11.56
C GLU A 65 1.58 -7.27 10.54
N ALA A 66 1.74 -6.00 10.93
CA ALA A 66 2.36 -4.99 10.06
C ALA A 66 3.77 -5.41 9.62
N SER A 67 4.56 -5.98 10.54
CA SER A 67 5.88 -6.51 10.21
C SER A 67 5.81 -7.68 9.20
N SER A 68 4.77 -8.51 9.29
CA SER A 68 4.55 -9.63 8.38
C SER A 68 4.10 -9.13 6.99
N GLY A 69 3.24 -8.11 6.94
CA GLY A 69 2.84 -7.45 5.70
C GLY A 69 4.03 -6.85 4.95
N LEU A 70 4.95 -6.20 5.66
CA LEU A 70 6.18 -5.67 5.06
C LEU A 70 7.11 -6.77 4.54
N ARG A 71 7.26 -7.88 5.27
CA ARG A 71 8.02 -9.05 4.78
C ARG A 71 7.38 -9.65 3.52
N TRP A 72 6.06 -9.69 3.46
CA TRP A 72 5.34 -10.11 2.26
C TRP A 72 5.67 -9.19 1.07
N CYS A 73 5.74 -7.87 1.26
CA CYS A 73 6.15 -6.94 0.21
C CYS A 73 7.55 -7.24 -0.33
N VAL A 74 8.50 -7.60 0.54
CA VAL A 74 9.87 -8.00 0.13
C VAL A 74 9.82 -9.29 -0.71
N ASN A 75 9.07 -10.31 -0.26
CA ASN A 75 8.93 -11.56 -1.00
C ASN A 75 8.26 -11.37 -2.36
N GLU A 76 7.23 -10.52 -2.44
CA GLU A 76 6.55 -10.20 -3.70
C GLU A 76 7.48 -9.44 -4.66
N MET A 77 8.31 -8.53 -4.14
CA MET A 77 9.36 -7.86 -4.92
C MET A 77 10.34 -8.87 -5.51
N GLU A 78 10.86 -9.82 -4.70
CA GLU A 78 11.76 -10.87 -5.19
C GLU A 78 11.11 -11.76 -6.25
N ARG A 79 9.85 -12.14 -6.04
CA ARG A 79 9.08 -12.93 -7.02
C ARG A 79 8.98 -12.18 -8.34
N ARG A 80 8.67 -10.88 -8.32
CA ARG A 80 8.60 -10.03 -9.51
C ARG A 80 9.96 -9.91 -10.20
N TYR A 81 11.06 -9.75 -9.46
CA TYR A 81 12.40 -9.76 -10.06
C TYR A 81 12.70 -11.06 -10.80
N LYS A 82 12.38 -12.22 -10.21
CA LYS A 82 12.55 -13.53 -10.87
C LYS A 82 11.70 -13.64 -12.15
N LEU A 83 10.46 -13.15 -12.13
CA LEU A 83 9.58 -13.15 -13.31
C LEU A 83 10.09 -12.24 -14.42
N MET A 84 10.50 -11.02 -14.08
CA MET A 84 11.06 -10.06 -15.04
C MET A 84 12.36 -10.60 -15.67
N ALA A 85 13.22 -11.27 -14.89
CA ALA A 85 14.42 -11.90 -15.40
C ALA A 85 14.10 -13.01 -16.43
N LYS A 86 13.10 -13.86 -16.15
CA LYS A 86 12.64 -14.90 -17.08
C LYS A 86 12.11 -14.32 -18.39
N VAL A 87 11.30 -13.27 -18.33
CA VAL A 87 10.77 -12.58 -19.52
C VAL A 87 11.93 -11.97 -20.32
N ARG A 88 12.89 -11.33 -19.66
CA ARG A 88 14.05 -10.70 -20.32
C ARG A 88 14.99 -11.72 -20.97
N SER A 89 15.12 -12.92 -20.40
CA SER A 89 15.90 -14.02 -20.97
C SER A 89 15.23 -14.70 -22.18
N LYS A 90 13.94 -14.43 -22.43
CA LYS A 90 13.17 -14.93 -23.58
C LYS A 90 13.09 -13.93 -24.74
N LYS A 91 14.11 -13.06 -24.90
CA LYS A 91 14.26 -12.32 -26.17
C LYS A 91 14.69 -13.32 -27.28
N PRO A 92 14.14 -13.22 -28.50
CA PRO A 92 14.59 -14.03 -29.64
C PRO A 92 16.06 -13.76 -29.96
#